data_AF-A0A3D0DQY0-F1
#
_entry.id   AF-A0A3D0DQY0-F1
#
_cell.length_a   1.000
_cell.length_b   1.000
_cell.length_c   1.000
_cell.angle_alpha   90.00
_cell.angle_beta   90.00
_cell.angle_gamma   90.00
#
_symmetry.space_group_name_H-M   'P 1'
#
loop_
_entity.id
_entity.type
_entity.pdbx_description
1 polymer ?
#
loop_
_entity_poly.entity_id
_entity_poly.type
_entity_poly.pdbx_seq_one_letter_code
_entity_poly.pdbx_strand_id
1 'polypeptide(L)'
;MGDMVVVRKEGLYCVPGQFYIDPWRPVDRAVITHAHGDHARYGHGRYLTAAPGVHVLRSRLGEITVDGLEYGERIVHNGVTISLHPAGHVLGSAQVRMECGGEVWVASG
;
A
#
# COMPACT_ATOMS: atom_id res chain seq x y z
N MET A 1 -17.52 11.61 12.32
CA MET A 1 -16.54 11.30 11.27
C MET A 1 -16.24 9.81 11.40
N GLY A 2 -16.32 9.03 10.32
CA GLY A 2 -16.00 7.59 10.38
C GLY A 2 -14.50 7.36 10.24
N ASP A 3 -14.00 6.22 10.70
CA ASP A 3 -12.57 5.88 10.62
C ASP A 3 -12.09 5.88 9.15
N MET A 4 -10.91 6.48 8.90
CA MET A 4 -10.32 6.51 7.57
C MET A 4 -9.89 5.12 7.09
N VAL A 5 -9.48 4.25 8.00
CA VAL A 5 -9.12 2.85 7.72
C VAL A 5 -9.98 1.93 8.56
N VAL A 6 -10.60 0.94 7.93
CA VAL A 6 -11.42 -0.09 8.59
C VAL A 6 -10.96 -1.48 8.21
N VAL A 7 -11.23 -2.46 9.06
CA VAL A 7 -10.99 -3.87 8.74
C VAL A 7 -12.13 -4.42 7.88
N ARG A 8 -11.78 -5.08 6.77
CA ARG A 8 -12.69 -5.87 5.92
C ARG A 8 -12.18 -7.29 5.77
N LYS A 9 -12.96 -8.15 5.10
CA LYS A 9 -12.62 -9.56 4.88
C LYS A 9 -11.37 -9.75 4.00
N GLU A 10 -10.97 -8.73 3.24
CA GLU A 10 -9.78 -8.70 2.38
C GLU A 10 -8.55 -8.11 3.08
N GLY A 11 -8.72 -7.26 4.10
CA GLY A 11 -7.61 -6.54 4.72
C GLY A 11 -8.00 -5.18 5.31
N LEU A 12 -6.98 -4.35 5.54
CA LEU A 12 -7.14 -2.95 5.95
C LEU A 12 -7.59 -2.12 4.74
N TYR A 13 -8.75 -1.48 4.84
CA TYR A 13 -9.37 -0.73 3.76
C TYR A 13 -9.40 0.76 4.07
N CYS A 14 -8.75 1.58 3.24
CA CYS A 14 -8.88 3.02 3.28
C CYS A 14 -10.24 3.42 2.67
N VAL A 15 -11.17 3.88 3.52
CA VAL A 15 -12.55 4.23 3.12
C VAL A 15 -12.60 5.35 2.09
N PRO A 16 -12.02 6.55 2.33
CA PRO A 16 -12.04 7.62 1.35
C PRO A 16 -11.17 7.29 0.12
N GLY A 17 -10.05 6.59 0.33
CA GLY A 17 -9.11 6.25 -0.74
C GLY A 17 -9.60 5.13 -1.66
N GLN A 18 -10.46 4.24 -1.18
CA GLN A 18 -10.91 3.04 -1.90
C GLN A 18 -9.77 2.12 -2.36
N PHE A 19 -8.77 1.94 -1.50
CA PHE A 19 -7.68 0.98 -1.69
C PHE A 19 -7.43 0.19 -0.39
N TYR A 20 -6.72 -0.91 -0.53
CA TYR A 20 -6.33 -1.75 0.61
C TYR A 20 -4.85 -1.63 0.90
N ILE A 21 -4.47 -1.85 2.16
CA ILE A 21 -3.09 -1.98 2.61
C ILE A 21 -2.87 -3.45 2.98
N ASP A 22 -1.87 -4.07 2.36
CA ASP A 22 -1.52 -5.49 2.51
C ASP A 22 -2.73 -6.45 2.52
N PRO A 23 -3.63 -6.39 1.52
CA PRO A 23 -4.78 -7.27 1.46
C PRO A 23 -4.38 -8.73 1.27
N TRP A 24 -4.99 -9.64 2.02
CA TRP A 24 -4.75 -11.08 1.88
C TRP A 24 -5.68 -11.76 0.86
N ARG A 25 -6.62 -11.01 0.25
CA ARG A 25 -7.51 -11.48 -0.85
C ARG A 25 -7.43 -10.55 -2.06
N PRO A 26 -7.73 -11.03 -3.29
CA PRO A 26 -7.78 -10.18 -4.49
C PRO A 26 -8.65 -8.93 -4.32
N VAL A 27 -8.15 -7.79 -4.77
CA VAL A 27 -8.80 -6.46 -4.72
C VAL A 27 -8.34 -5.62 -5.91
N ASP A 28 -9.03 -4.54 -6.23
CA ASP A 28 -8.68 -3.71 -7.39
C ASP A 28 -7.36 -2.94 -7.21
N ARG A 29 -7.11 -2.43 -5.99
CA ARG A 29 -5.93 -1.60 -5.67
C ARG A 29 -5.33 -2.00 -4.32
N ALA A 30 -4.07 -2.40 -4.33
CA ALA A 30 -3.32 -2.80 -3.15
C ALA A 30 -2.07 -1.94 -2.98
N VAL A 31 -1.93 -1.31 -1.81
CA VAL A 31 -0.67 -0.74 -1.34
C VAL A 31 0.05 -1.81 -0.54
N ILE A 32 1.22 -2.22 -1.02
CA ILE A 32 2.03 -3.27 -0.40
C ILE A 32 3.15 -2.59 0.39
N THR A 33 3.20 -2.85 1.69
CA THR A 33 4.22 -2.29 2.59
C THR A 33 5.58 -2.90 2.32
N HIS A 34 5.64 -4.22 2.08
CA HIS A 34 6.86 -4.93 1.73
C HIS A 34 6.59 -6.31 1.12
N ALA A 35 7.62 -6.88 0.48
CA ALA A 35 7.50 -8.12 -0.31
C ALA A 35 7.63 -9.41 0.51
N HIS A 36 7.14 -9.46 1.76
CA HIS A 36 6.94 -10.72 2.47
C HIS A 36 5.65 -11.43 2.03
N GLY A 37 5.57 -12.74 2.24
CA GLY A 37 4.56 -13.59 1.59
C GLY A 37 3.17 -13.49 2.23
N ASP A 38 3.12 -13.04 3.47
CA ASP A 38 1.94 -12.68 4.23
C ASP A 38 1.34 -11.33 3.80
N HIS A 39 2.16 -10.40 3.27
CA HIS A 39 1.73 -9.09 2.77
C HIS A 39 1.51 -9.07 1.25
N ALA A 40 2.49 -9.54 0.47
CA ALA A 40 2.45 -9.58 -0.98
C ALA A 40 1.66 -10.80 -1.48
N ARG A 41 0.36 -10.63 -1.69
CA ARG A 41 -0.51 -11.65 -2.31
C ARG A 41 -0.76 -11.37 -3.79
N TYR A 42 -1.03 -12.42 -4.54
CA TYR A 42 -1.33 -12.33 -5.97
C TYR A 42 -2.81 -12.00 -6.23
N GLY A 43 -3.13 -11.62 -7.47
CA GLY A 43 -4.51 -11.44 -7.94
C GLY A 43 -5.11 -10.05 -7.75
N HIS A 44 -4.37 -9.08 -7.19
CA HIS A 44 -4.82 -7.69 -7.18
C HIS A 44 -4.73 -7.06 -8.59
N GLY A 45 -5.62 -6.11 -8.89
CA GLY A 45 -5.67 -5.44 -10.19
C GLY A 45 -4.46 -4.52 -10.44
N ARG A 46 -4.10 -3.71 -9.44
CA ARG A 46 -2.91 -2.85 -9.45
C ARG A 46 -2.26 -2.78 -8.08
N TYR A 47 -0.93 -2.75 -8.07
CA TYR A 47 -0.09 -2.71 -6.88
C TYR A 47 0.62 -1.36 -6.80
N LEU A 48 0.79 -0.85 -5.59
CA LEU A 48 1.66 0.28 -5.28
C LEU A 48 2.65 -0.16 -4.21
N THR A 49 3.94 0.10 -4.40
CA THR A 49 5.00 -0.19 -3.41
C THR A 49 6.05 0.91 -3.46
N ALA A 50 6.96 0.97 -2.48
CA ALA A 50 8.11 1.86 -2.59
C ALA A 50 8.98 1.44 -3.79
N ALA A 51 9.51 2.41 -4.52
CA ALA A 51 10.29 2.19 -5.75
C ALA A 51 11.43 1.16 -5.56
N PRO A 52 12.22 1.18 -4.46
CA PRO A 52 13.24 0.15 -4.21
C PRO A 52 12.70 -1.28 -4.05
N GLY A 53 11.40 -1.43 -3.73
CA GLY A 53 10.73 -2.72 -3.56
C GLY A 53 10.11 -3.29 -4.84
N VAL A 54 10.01 -2.53 -5.93
CA VAL A 54 9.30 -2.96 -7.16
C VAL A 54 9.87 -4.26 -7.72
N HIS A 55 11.20 -4.37 -7.82
CA HIS A 55 11.83 -5.58 -8.35
C HIS A 55 11.70 -6.77 -7.40
N VAL A 56 11.76 -6.55 -6.08
CA VAL A 56 11.55 -7.61 -5.08
C VAL A 56 10.12 -8.14 -5.16
N LEU A 57 9.14 -7.25 -5.29
CA LEU A 57 7.72 -7.60 -5.42
C LEU A 57 7.45 -8.38 -6.71
N ARG A 58 8.00 -7.94 -7.86
CA ARG A 58 7.90 -8.68 -9.14
C ARG A 58 8.56 -10.05 -9.08
N SER A 59 9.73 -10.16 -8.46
CA SER A 59 10.40 -11.47 -8.29
C SER A 59 9.55 -12.46 -7.49
N ARG A 60 8.72 -11.96 -6.57
CA ARG A 60 7.81 -12.80 -5.77
C ARG A 60 6.49 -13.11 -6.46
N LEU A 61 5.87 -12.12 -7.11
CA LEU A 61 4.50 -12.23 -7.63
C LEU A 61 4.45 -12.52 -9.13
N GLY A 62 5.59 -12.51 -9.82
CA GLY A 62 5.66 -12.66 -11.26
C GLY A 62 5.17 -11.40 -11.99
N GLU A 63 4.43 -11.61 -13.06
CA GLU A 63 3.90 -10.54 -13.90
C GLU A 63 2.71 -9.86 -13.23
N ILE A 64 2.92 -8.64 -12.75
CA ILE A 64 1.92 -7.80 -12.10
C ILE A 64 1.99 -6.36 -12.61
N THR A 65 0.87 -5.65 -12.55
CA THR A 65 0.83 -4.20 -12.79
C THR A 65 1.17 -3.48 -11.48
N VAL A 66 2.40 -3.01 -11.36
CA VAL A 66 2.92 -2.35 -10.15
C VAL A 66 3.51 -0.98 -10.48
N ASP A 67 3.12 0.03 -9.68
CA ASP A 67 3.78 1.32 -9.62
C ASP A 67 4.76 1.37 -8.43
N GLY A 68 5.92 1.98 -8.66
CA GLY A 68 6.86 2.34 -7.61
C GLY A 68 6.71 3.80 -7.26
N LEU A 69 6.66 4.11 -5.96
CA LEU A 69 6.69 5.49 -5.46
C LEU A 69 8.02 5.75 -4.76
N GLU A 70 8.71 6.84 -5.10
CA GLU A 70 9.93 7.22 -4.37
C GLU A 70 9.58 7.55 -2.92
N TYR A 71 10.51 7.28 -1.99
CA TYR A 71 10.25 7.60 -0.59
C TYR A 71 10.01 9.10 -0.39
N GLY A 72 8.95 9.43 0.36
CA GLY A 72 8.52 10.80 0.60
C GLY A 72 7.77 11.47 -0.57
N GLU A 73 7.74 10.86 -1.75
CA GLU A 73 6.89 11.33 -2.86
C GLU A 73 5.41 11.21 -2.47
N ARG A 74 4.61 12.16 -2.95
CA ARG A 74 3.18 12.27 -2.62
C ARG A 74 2.35 12.12 -3.87
N ILE A 75 1.39 11.21 -3.82
CA ILE A 75 0.32 11.09 -4.81
C ILE A 75 -1.02 11.35 -4.15
N VAL A 76 -2.00 11.78 -4.94
CA VAL A 76 -3.38 11.93 -4.48
C VAL A 76 -4.24 10.87 -5.16
N HIS A 77 -4.99 10.11 -4.36
CA HIS A 77 -5.93 9.12 -4.84
C HIS A 77 -7.26 9.27 -4.11
N ASN A 78 -8.34 9.56 -4.85
CA ASN A 78 -9.69 9.79 -4.30
C ASN A 78 -9.70 10.79 -3.13
N GLY A 79 -8.90 11.86 -3.22
CA GLY A 79 -8.80 12.89 -2.18
C GLY A 79 -7.89 12.53 -0.99
N VAL A 80 -7.32 11.32 -0.96
CA VAL A 80 -6.31 10.92 0.05
C VAL A 80 -4.91 11.17 -0.50
N THR A 81 -4.11 11.94 0.22
CA THR A 81 -2.68 12.07 -0.07
C THR A 81 -1.94 10.87 0.52
N ILE A 82 -1.24 10.12 -0.32
CA ILE A 82 -0.49 8.91 0.04
C ILE A 82 1.00 9.20 -0.14
N SER A 83 1.81 8.77 0.83
CA SER A 83 3.27 8.75 0.69
C SER A 83 3.85 7.53 1.40
N LEU A 84 4.95 7.01 0.87
CA LEU A 84 5.67 5.87 1.42
C LEU A 84 6.96 6.33 2.10
N HIS A 85 7.26 5.80 3.29
CA HIS A 85 8.42 6.19 4.09
C HIS A 85 9.21 4.94 4.52
N PRO A 86 10.55 4.96 4.56
CA PRO A 86 11.33 3.78 4.92
C PRO A 86 10.90 3.19 6.28
N ALA A 87 10.56 1.90 6.31
CA ALA A 87 10.19 1.22 7.55
C ALA A 87 11.39 0.62 8.31
N GLY A 88 12.57 0.57 7.68
CA GLY A 88 13.78 0.01 8.30
C GLY A 88 13.76 -1.51 8.47
N HIS A 89 12.96 -2.24 7.68
CA HIS A 89 12.75 -3.68 7.82
C HIS A 89 13.49 -4.51 6.76
N VAL A 90 13.09 -4.43 5.49
CA VAL A 90 13.70 -5.13 4.34
C VAL A 90 13.84 -4.17 3.16
N LEU A 91 14.57 -4.57 2.11
CA LEU A 91 14.68 -3.73 0.91
C LEU A 91 13.30 -3.40 0.35
N GLY A 92 13.00 -2.09 0.24
CA GLY A 92 11.72 -1.60 -0.24
C GLY A 92 10.60 -1.60 0.79
N SER A 93 10.86 -1.91 2.06
CA SER A 93 9.84 -1.85 3.11
C SER A 93 9.44 -0.41 3.43
N ALA A 94 8.14 -0.15 3.48
CA ALA A 94 7.60 1.18 3.69
C ALA A 94 6.45 1.22 4.69
N GLN A 95 6.43 2.28 5.50
CA GLN A 95 5.24 2.76 6.17
C GLN A 95 4.35 3.48 5.15
N VAL A 96 3.03 3.30 5.24
CA VAL A 96 2.04 3.96 4.40
C VAL A 96 1.42 5.11 5.18
N ARG A 97 1.79 6.35 4.83
CA ARG A 97 1.16 7.57 5.38
C ARG A 97 0.00 7.97 4.49
N MET A 98 -1.18 8.13 5.09
CA MET A 98 -2.40 8.60 4.45
C MET A 98 -2.88 9.87 5.12
N GLU A 99 -3.23 10.88 4.32
CA GLU A 99 -3.75 12.15 4.80
C GLU A 99 -5.04 12.52 4.07
N CYS A 100 -6.09 12.81 4.82
CA CYS A 100 -7.40 13.21 4.30
C CYS A 100 -8.13 14.08 5.32
N GLY A 101 -8.69 15.23 4.89
CA GLY A 101 -9.51 16.08 5.75
C GLY A 101 -8.78 16.63 6.99
N GLY A 102 -7.47 16.80 6.93
CA GLY A 102 -6.65 17.26 8.06
C GLY A 102 -6.21 16.16 9.04
N GLU A 103 -6.65 14.91 8.84
CA GLU A 103 -6.21 13.76 9.62
C GLU A 103 -5.09 13.01 8.91
N VAL A 104 -4.13 12.49 9.69
CA VAL A 104 -3.01 11.70 9.19
C VAL A 104 -2.99 10.37 9.91
N TRP A 105 -3.00 9.28 9.13
CA TRP A 105 -2.90 7.91 9.64
C TRP A 105 -1.68 7.23 9.00
N VAL A 106 -1.06 6.32 9.75
CA VAL A 106 0.12 5.57 9.30
C VAL A 106 -0.11 4.09 9.54
N ALA A 107 0.01 3.28 8.50
CA ALA A 107 0.22 1.84 8.63
C ALA A 107 1.72 1.56 8.60
N SER A 108 2.26 0.92 9.64
CA SER A 108 3.71 0.77 9.83
C SER A 108 4.37 -0.25 8.90
N GLY A 109 3.59 -1.11 8.26
CA GLY A 109 4.10 -2.34 7.65
C GLY A 109 4.15 -3.49 8.64
#